data_AF-A0A8H7QB81-F1
#
_entry.id   AF-A0A8H7QB81-F1
#
_cell.length_a   1.000
_cell.length_b   1.000
_cell.length_c   1.000
_cell.angle_alpha   90.00
_cell.angle_beta   90.00
_cell.angle_gamma   90.00
#
_symmetry.space_group_name_H-M   'P 1'
#
loop_
_entity.id
_entity.type
_entity.pdbx_description
1 polymer ?
#
loop_
_entity_poly.entity_id
_entity_poly.type
_entity_poly.pdbx_seq_one_letter_code
_entity_poly.pdbx_strand_id
1 'polypeptide(L)'
;MVFAYLAALLPFLPFKQTPITTSSVLSPYTTEWIHALEQLYNVFPHSSNSTKSDACLFDIPQFNCTSFYWDDGIAKRDVRHLRPQDIKAVISIGDSISAGFGMQTARPPFGTVWEYRGKVFSSGSDPDEYTIANFLSSYTDTKGGPAGITMPLARGKGLNGAISGGVVQTLDEEVTRLVHQLSHKEYTDIRDDWKLITVLIGANNLCGLCAAPSTGLPDQATADAFEHHLRLALERLRIEIGHTFVNLMAMFSVSVVYDAARGEQYCEFLMDKSNMYICPCAQGTDEDRRGIYLFAKCVKPLERHSSNHFVLYSGR
;
A
#
# COMPACT_ATOMS: atom_id res chain seq x y z
N MET A 1 -29.39 -7.44 56.44
CA MET A 1 -29.60 -8.89 56.22
C MET A 1 -30.25 -9.01 54.86
N VAL A 2 -29.65 -9.50 53.78
CA VAL A 2 -28.55 -10.43 53.51
C VAL A 2 -28.01 -10.00 52.14
N PHE A 3 -26.69 -9.96 51.92
CA PHE A 3 -25.99 -10.23 50.65
C PHE A 3 -24.51 -9.89 50.81
N ALA A 4 -23.83 -10.74 51.57
CA ALA A 4 -22.40 -10.96 51.51
C ALA A 4 -22.22 -12.48 51.51
N TYR A 5 -21.23 -13.00 50.79
CA TYR A 5 -20.92 -14.40 50.49
C TYR A 5 -21.47 -14.96 49.17
N LEU A 6 -20.69 -14.75 48.11
CA LEU A 6 -20.31 -15.80 47.15
C LEU A 6 -19.06 -15.35 46.37
N ALA A 7 -18.00 -15.08 47.12
CA ALA A 7 -16.63 -14.96 46.62
C ALA A 7 -15.83 -16.13 47.20
N ALA A 8 -15.91 -17.30 46.56
CA ALA A 8 -14.98 -18.41 46.70
C ALA A 8 -15.39 -19.52 45.71
N LEU A 9 -14.41 -20.18 45.10
CA LEU A 9 -14.50 -21.34 44.19
C LEU A 9 -14.47 -21.03 42.69
N LEU A 10 -13.42 -20.35 42.24
CA LEU A 10 -12.70 -20.76 41.03
C LEU A 10 -11.22 -20.84 41.39
N PRO A 11 -10.57 -22.03 41.33
CA PRO A 11 -9.15 -22.12 41.60
C PRO A 11 -8.40 -21.37 40.51
N PHE A 12 -7.52 -20.46 40.93
CA PHE A 12 -6.45 -19.89 40.13
C PHE A 12 -5.69 -21.01 39.43
N LEU A 13 -6.02 -21.28 38.16
CA LEU A 13 -5.12 -21.99 37.28
C LEU A 13 -3.93 -21.05 37.07
N PRO A 14 -2.70 -21.44 37.45
CA PRO A 14 -1.54 -20.67 37.06
C PRO A 14 -1.51 -20.71 35.54
N PHE A 15 -1.65 -19.53 34.92
CA PHE A 15 -1.32 -19.36 33.52
C PHE A 15 0.13 -19.84 33.41
N LYS A 16 0.34 -21.06 32.92
CA LYS A 16 1.65 -21.43 32.40
C LYS A 16 1.85 -20.50 31.22
N GLN A 17 2.52 -19.38 31.46
CA GLN A 17 3.37 -18.78 30.45
C GLN A 17 4.29 -19.91 30.03
N THR A 18 3.92 -20.64 28.98
CA THR A 18 4.91 -21.28 28.14
C THR A 18 5.79 -20.14 27.67
N PRO A 19 7.04 -20.03 28.14
CA PRO A 19 7.94 -19.05 27.60
C PRO A 19 8.02 -19.38 26.11
N ILE A 20 7.71 -18.40 25.26
CA ILE A 20 8.02 -18.50 23.83
C ILE A 20 9.54 -18.48 23.75
N THR A 21 10.15 -19.64 23.95
CA THR A 21 11.56 -19.87 23.68
C THR A 21 11.70 -19.98 22.18
N THR A 22 11.90 -18.85 21.52
CA THR A 22 12.87 -18.64 20.43
C THR A 22 12.94 -17.14 20.14
N SER A 23 14.12 -16.59 20.37
CA SER A 23 14.57 -15.25 20.00
C SER A 23 14.75 -15.08 18.49
N SER A 24 13.76 -15.46 17.69
CA SER A 24 13.79 -15.24 16.23
C SER A 24 12.93 -14.03 15.90
N VAL A 25 13.58 -12.96 15.45
CA VAL A 25 12.90 -11.83 14.81
C VAL A 25 12.04 -12.39 13.66
N LEU A 26 10.72 -12.24 13.75
CA LEU A 26 9.81 -12.67 12.68
C LEU A 26 10.03 -11.77 11.46
N SER A 27 10.27 -12.39 10.31
CA SER A 27 10.44 -11.65 9.06
C SER A 27 9.12 -11.00 8.66
N PRO A 28 9.10 -9.71 8.26
CA PRO A 28 7.89 -9.06 7.77
C PRO A 28 7.27 -9.82 6.61
N TYR A 29 5.94 -9.73 6.49
CA TYR A 29 5.16 -10.30 5.39
C TYR A 29 5.28 -11.83 5.21
N THR A 30 5.54 -12.57 6.30
CA THR A 30 5.33 -14.03 6.35
C THR A 30 4.04 -14.38 7.08
N THR A 31 3.54 -15.60 6.89
CA THR A 31 2.35 -16.11 7.58
C THR A 31 2.49 -16.02 9.10
N GLU A 32 3.67 -16.36 9.64
CA GLU A 32 3.95 -16.31 11.08
C GLU A 32 3.92 -14.87 11.60
N TRP A 33 4.47 -13.93 10.83
CA TRP A 33 4.45 -12.51 11.17
C TRP A 33 3.03 -11.93 11.14
N ILE A 34 2.21 -12.32 10.16
CA ILE A 34 0.80 -11.93 10.09
C ILE A 34 0.03 -12.48 11.30
N HIS A 35 0.22 -13.75 11.65
CA HIS A 35 -0.42 -14.32 12.83
C HIS A 35 0.02 -13.64 14.13
N ALA A 36 1.30 -13.27 14.24
CA ALA A 36 1.77 -12.48 15.38
C ALA A 36 1.09 -11.11 15.45
N LEU A 37 0.94 -10.43 14.31
CA LEU A 37 0.19 -9.17 14.23
C LEU A 37 -1.27 -9.32 14.65
N GLU A 38 -1.95 -10.35 14.17
CA GLU A 38 -3.34 -10.64 14.53
C GLU A 38 -3.47 -10.91 16.04
N GLN A 39 -2.57 -11.69 16.61
CA GLN A 39 -2.56 -11.96 18.05
C GLN A 39 -2.35 -10.68 18.86
N LEU A 40 -1.36 -9.87 18.50
CA LEU A 40 -1.11 -8.60 19.16
C LEU A 40 -2.33 -7.69 19.06
N TYR A 41 -2.89 -7.53 17.86
CA TYR A 41 -4.08 -6.73 17.63
C TYR A 41 -5.24 -7.13 18.56
N ASN A 42 -5.49 -8.44 18.72
CA ASN A 42 -6.57 -8.95 19.55
C ASN A 42 -6.30 -8.86 21.08
N VAL A 43 -5.07 -8.55 21.50
CA VAL A 43 -4.69 -8.41 22.92
C VAL A 43 -4.80 -6.97 23.42
N PHE A 44 -4.65 -5.96 22.55
CA PHE A 44 -4.74 -4.57 22.98
C PHE A 44 -6.18 -4.20 23.34
N PRO A 45 -6.42 -3.62 24.53
CA PRO A 45 -7.76 -3.21 24.94
C PRO A 45 -8.29 -2.17 23.95
N HIS A 46 -9.35 -2.54 23.23
CA HIS A 46 -10.05 -1.62 22.36
C HIS A 46 -10.78 -0.59 23.23
N SER A 47 -10.25 0.63 23.31
CA SER A 47 -11.00 1.74 23.93
C SER A 47 -12.33 1.91 23.19
N SER A 48 -13.44 1.55 23.85
CA SER A 48 -14.79 1.90 23.41
C SER A 48 -15.07 3.39 23.57
N ASN A 49 -14.21 4.12 24.30
CA ASN A 49 -14.32 5.54 24.59
C ASN A 49 -13.46 6.40 23.65
N SER A 50 -13.49 6.12 22.35
CA SER A 50 -13.12 7.15 21.38
C SER A 50 -14.28 8.14 21.28
N THR A 51 -14.36 9.06 22.24
CA THR A 51 -15.08 10.34 22.08
C THR A 51 -14.31 11.31 21.19
N LYS A 52 -13.12 10.92 20.67
CA LYS A 52 -12.60 11.50 19.44
C LYS A 52 -13.61 11.13 18.35
N SER A 53 -14.50 12.07 18.07
CA SER A 53 -15.45 12.00 16.98
C SER A 53 -14.81 11.32 15.77
N ASP A 54 -15.51 10.39 15.14
CA ASP A 54 -15.19 9.87 13.80
C ASP A 54 -15.16 10.97 12.71
N ALA A 55 -15.16 12.26 13.11
CA ALA A 55 -14.90 13.38 12.24
C ALA A 55 -13.48 13.24 11.69
N CYS A 56 -13.37 13.16 10.37
CA CYS A 56 -12.11 13.34 9.68
C CYS A 56 -11.40 14.58 10.26
N LEU A 57 -10.08 14.47 10.47
CA LEU A 57 -9.25 15.59 10.95
C LEU A 57 -9.36 16.84 10.05
N PHE A 58 -9.86 16.64 8.82
CA PHE A 58 -10.10 17.66 7.82
C PHE A 58 -11.49 17.46 7.23
N ASP A 59 -12.25 18.54 7.08
CA ASP A 59 -13.48 18.52 6.31
C ASP A 59 -13.15 18.23 4.85
N ILE A 60 -13.52 17.05 4.36
CA ILE A 60 -13.35 16.70 2.95
C ILE A 60 -14.51 17.35 2.18
N PRO A 61 -14.22 18.20 1.18
CA PRO A 61 -15.27 18.81 0.40
C PRO A 61 -16.12 17.73 -0.29
N GLN A 62 -17.42 17.96 -0.34
CA GLN A 62 -18.31 17.10 -1.10
C GLN A 62 -18.00 17.28 -2.60
N PHE A 63 -17.65 16.21 -3.28
CA PHE A 63 -17.37 16.21 -4.72
C PHE A 63 -18.68 16.07 -5.54
N ASN A 64 -19.68 16.89 -5.24
CA ASN A 64 -21.00 16.87 -5.88
C ASN A 64 -21.07 17.69 -7.18
N CYS A 65 -19.93 17.89 -7.84
CA CYS A 65 -19.86 18.64 -9.09
C CYS A 65 -20.62 17.91 -10.19
N THR A 66 -21.38 18.65 -11.02
CA THR A 66 -21.93 18.09 -12.25
C THR A 66 -20.79 17.61 -13.14
N SER A 67 -20.93 16.40 -13.71
CA SER A 67 -19.95 15.86 -14.65
C SER A 67 -19.65 16.89 -15.74
N PHE A 68 -18.39 17.29 -15.83
CA PHE A 68 -17.93 18.25 -16.83
C PHE A 68 -17.49 17.49 -18.07
N TYR A 69 -18.29 17.56 -19.13
CA TYR A 69 -17.92 17.02 -20.43
C TYR A 69 -17.14 18.08 -21.21
N TRP A 70 -15.85 17.82 -21.41
CA TRP A 70 -14.98 18.67 -22.22
C TRP A 70 -14.71 18.00 -23.56
N ASP A 71 -15.17 18.58 -24.67
CA ASP A 71 -14.71 18.23 -26.01
C ASP A 71 -13.81 19.35 -26.59
N ASP A 72 -12.55 19.03 -26.87
CA ASP A 72 -11.56 19.93 -27.48
C ASP A 72 -11.35 19.63 -28.98
N GLY A 73 -12.12 18.70 -29.56
CA GLY A 73 -12.04 18.31 -30.96
C GLY A 73 -10.84 17.42 -31.34
N ILE A 74 -10.01 17.00 -30.38
CA ILE A 74 -8.85 16.13 -30.64
C ILE A 74 -9.32 14.66 -30.78
N ALA A 75 -9.24 14.14 -32.00
CA ALA A 75 -9.66 12.78 -32.34
C ALA A 75 -8.65 11.67 -31.95
N LYS A 76 -7.34 11.96 -32.01
CA LYS A 76 -6.28 11.06 -31.56
C LYS A 76 -5.46 11.76 -30.48
N ARG A 77 -5.54 11.28 -29.25
CA ARG A 77 -4.86 11.89 -28.12
C ARG A 77 -3.50 11.27 -27.91
N ASP A 78 -2.52 12.12 -27.73
CA ASP A 78 -1.30 11.75 -27.03
C ASP A 78 -1.48 11.99 -25.52
N VAL A 79 -0.51 11.51 -24.77
CA VAL A 79 -0.51 11.58 -23.31
C VAL A 79 -0.55 13.02 -22.73
N ARG A 80 -0.14 14.03 -23.50
CA ARG A 80 -0.14 15.44 -23.07
C ARG A 80 -1.52 16.08 -23.19
N HIS A 81 -2.42 15.45 -23.93
CA HIS A 81 -3.77 15.92 -24.18
C HIS A 81 -4.84 14.98 -23.59
N LEU A 82 -4.44 14.11 -22.65
CA LEU A 82 -5.38 13.24 -21.96
C LEU A 82 -6.29 14.01 -21.03
N ARG A 83 -7.53 13.56 -21.00
CA ARG A 83 -8.57 14.02 -20.11
C ARG A 83 -9.07 12.84 -19.29
N PRO A 84 -9.73 13.09 -18.14
CA PRO A 84 -10.31 12.03 -17.31
C PRO A 84 -11.13 11.00 -18.09
N GLN A 85 -11.94 11.43 -19.07
CA GLN A 85 -12.82 10.57 -19.87
C GLN A 85 -12.11 9.60 -20.84
N ASP A 86 -10.83 9.87 -21.15
CA ASP A 86 -10.05 9.06 -22.09
C ASP A 86 -9.48 7.80 -21.40
N ILE A 87 -9.44 7.77 -20.06
CA ILE A 87 -8.93 6.65 -19.27
C ILE A 87 -9.99 5.55 -19.14
N LYS A 88 -9.67 4.33 -19.60
CA LYS A 88 -10.58 3.17 -19.57
C LYS A 88 -10.25 2.11 -18.53
N ALA A 89 -9.09 2.20 -17.91
CA ALA A 89 -8.76 1.37 -16.75
C ALA A 89 -7.91 2.14 -15.75
N VAL A 90 -8.14 1.84 -14.47
CA VAL A 90 -7.33 2.32 -13.36
C VAL A 90 -6.67 1.11 -12.72
N ILE A 91 -5.35 1.16 -12.69
CA ILE A 91 -4.46 0.03 -12.39
C ILE A 91 -3.51 0.47 -11.30
N SER A 92 -3.15 -0.42 -10.40
CA SER A 92 -2.09 -0.17 -9.43
C SER A 92 -1.14 -1.35 -9.31
N ILE A 93 0.15 -1.07 -9.31
CA ILE A 93 1.23 -2.01 -8.97
C ILE A 93 2.08 -1.39 -7.86
N GLY A 94 2.71 -2.22 -7.03
CA GLY A 94 3.39 -1.74 -5.86
C GLY A 94 3.38 -2.71 -4.69
N ASP A 95 3.52 -2.18 -3.48
CA ASP A 95 3.66 -2.98 -2.27
C ASP A 95 2.37 -3.05 -1.41
N SER A 96 2.54 -3.34 -0.12
CA SER A 96 1.49 -3.45 0.88
C SER A 96 0.62 -2.19 1.00
N ILE A 97 1.15 -1.00 0.68
CA ILE A 97 0.38 0.24 0.70
C ILE A 97 -0.66 0.23 -0.42
N SER A 98 -0.25 -0.15 -1.63
CA SER A 98 -1.14 -0.28 -2.79
C SER A 98 -2.09 -1.47 -2.69
N ALA A 99 -1.77 -2.48 -1.86
CA ALA A 99 -2.68 -3.58 -1.53
C ALA A 99 -3.70 -3.23 -0.42
N GLY A 100 -3.48 -2.13 0.32
CA GLY A 100 -4.34 -1.75 1.45
C GLY A 100 -4.15 -2.66 2.66
N PHE A 101 -2.95 -3.19 2.85
CA PHE A 101 -2.62 -4.10 3.95
C PHE A 101 -2.84 -3.41 5.30
N GLY A 102 -3.71 -3.97 6.14
CA GLY A 102 -3.96 -3.46 7.49
C GLY A 102 -4.53 -2.04 7.53
N MET A 103 -5.09 -1.55 6.42
CA MET A 103 -5.53 -0.15 6.29
C MET A 103 -6.77 0.18 7.13
N GLN A 104 -7.63 -0.82 7.39
CA GLN A 104 -8.72 -0.67 8.34
C GLN A 104 -8.59 -1.66 9.48
N THR A 105 -9.21 -1.25 10.58
CA THR A 105 -9.21 -1.97 11.84
C THR A 105 -10.61 -2.55 12.04
N ALA A 106 -10.81 -3.84 11.73
CA ALA A 106 -12.09 -4.49 11.98
C ALA A 106 -12.34 -4.61 13.51
N ARG A 107 -13.52 -4.19 13.97
CA ARG A 107 -14.04 -4.42 15.34
C ARG A 107 -15.43 -5.07 15.22
N PRO A 108 -15.90 -5.97 16.11
CA PRO A 108 -15.35 -7.15 16.81
C PRO A 108 -15.93 -8.48 16.19
N PRO A 109 -15.67 -9.71 16.72
CA PRO A 109 -14.93 -10.10 17.93
C PRO A 109 -13.51 -10.65 17.72
N PHE A 110 -13.05 -10.82 16.47
CA PHE A 110 -11.67 -11.17 16.14
C PHE A 110 -11.20 -10.24 15.02
N GLY A 111 -10.14 -9.47 15.26
CA GLY A 111 -9.48 -8.75 14.19
C GLY A 111 -8.57 -9.66 13.40
N THR A 112 -8.79 -9.66 12.10
CA THR A 112 -7.95 -10.31 11.11
C THR A 112 -7.26 -9.22 10.31
N VAL A 113 -6.00 -9.47 9.93
CA VAL A 113 -5.30 -8.55 9.03
C VAL A 113 -5.79 -8.82 7.62
N TRP A 114 -6.28 -7.78 6.94
CA TRP A 114 -6.80 -7.87 5.57
C TRP A 114 -6.09 -6.90 4.64
N GLU A 115 -6.14 -7.20 3.35
CA GLU A 115 -5.77 -6.26 2.29
C GLU A 115 -7.04 -5.60 1.75
N TYR A 116 -7.25 -4.33 2.10
CA TYR A 116 -8.43 -3.54 1.75
C TYR A 116 -8.31 -2.92 0.35
N ARG A 117 -8.11 -3.77 -0.65
CA ARG A 117 -7.89 -3.35 -2.05
C ARG A 117 -9.01 -2.48 -2.60
N GLY A 118 -10.25 -2.69 -2.18
CA GLY A 118 -11.42 -1.87 -2.52
C GLY A 118 -11.31 -0.41 -2.13
N LYS A 119 -10.50 -0.10 -1.11
CA LYS A 119 -10.46 1.19 -0.45
C LYS A 119 -9.17 1.96 -0.68
N VAL A 120 -8.20 1.37 -1.39
CA VAL A 120 -6.91 2.02 -1.65
C VAL A 120 -7.10 3.19 -2.61
N PHE A 121 -6.51 4.34 -2.28
CA PHE A 121 -6.66 5.56 -3.07
C PHE A 121 -6.25 5.40 -4.55
N SER A 122 -5.31 4.49 -4.84
CA SER A 122 -4.70 4.36 -6.17
C SER A 122 -5.58 3.68 -7.21
N SER A 123 -6.44 2.74 -6.81
CA SER A 123 -7.27 1.95 -7.75
C SER A 123 -8.57 1.37 -7.18
N GLY A 124 -8.82 1.49 -5.88
CA GLY A 124 -9.97 0.86 -5.23
C GLY A 124 -11.32 1.31 -5.80
N SER A 125 -12.30 0.40 -5.86
CA SER A 125 -13.63 0.65 -6.43
C SER A 125 -14.78 0.36 -5.45
N ASP A 126 -14.49 0.33 -4.14
CA ASP A 126 -15.57 0.31 -3.14
C ASP A 126 -16.40 1.60 -3.24
N PRO A 127 -17.73 1.52 -3.12
CA PRO A 127 -18.58 2.71 -3.10
C PRO A 127 -18.16 3.70 -2.02
N ASP A 128 -18.33 4.99 -2.30
CA ASP A 128 -18.10 6.12 -1.38
C ASP A 128 -16.65 6.30 -0.88
N GLU A 129 -15.68 5.57 -1.44
CA GLU A 129 -14.26 5.75 -1.12
C GLU A 129 -13.61 6.83 -1.99
N TYR A 130 -12.67 7.58 -1.40
CA TYR A 130 -11.89 8.61 -2.09
C TYR A 130 -10.74 8.02 -2.89
N THR A 131 -11.06 7.36 -3.99
CA THR A 131 -10.10 6.69 -4.87
C THR A 131 -10.06 7.33 -6.26
N ILE A 132 -8.94 7.16 -6.95
CA ILE A 132 -8.78 7.60 -8.34
C ILE A 132 -9.87 6.98 -9.23
N ALA A 133 -10.19 5.69 -9.05
CA ALA A 133 -11.22 5.02 -9.85
C ALA A 133 -12.62 5.64 -9.62
N ASN A 134 -12.98 5.90 -8.37
CA ASN A 134 -14.27 6.52 -8.05
C ASN A 134 -14.35 7.98 -8.55
N PHE A 135 -13.27 8.76 -8.44
CA PHE A 135 -13.23 10.10 -9.02
C PHE A 135 -13.36 10.08 -10.55
N LEU A 136 -12.73 9.13 -11.23
CA LEU A 136 -12.82 9.00 -12.69
C LEU A 136 -14.18 8.46 -13.15
N SER A 137 -14.89 7.71 -12.31
CA SER A 137 -16.23 7.17 -12.63
C SER A 137 -17.26 8.26 -13.00
N SER A 138 -17.04 9.50 -12.54
CA SER A 138 -17.86 10.65 -12.91
C SER A 138 -17.67 11.10 -14.37
N TYR A 139 -16.59 10.66 -15.02
CA TYR A 139 -16.20 11.07 -16.38
C TYR A 139 -16.17 9.91 -17.38
N THR A 140 -15.96 8.68 -16.91
CA THR A 140 -15.83 7.49 -17.77
C THR A 140 -16.06 6.22 -16.97
N ASP A 141 -16.56 5.19 -17.63
CA ASP A 141 -16.63 3.84 -17.08
C ASP A 141 -15.23 3.22 -17.10
N THR A 142 -14.59 3.13 -15.93
CA THR A 142 -13.25 2.56 -15.79
C THR A 142 -13.32 1.09 -15.40
N LYS A 143 -12.51 0.24 -16.03
CA LYS A 143 -12.42 -1.19 -15.72
C LYS A 143 -11.31 -1.53 -14.74
N GLY A 144 -11.49 -2.67 -14.08
CA GLY A 144 -10.44 -3.38 -13.37
C GLY A 144 -10.16 -2.93 -11.94
N GLY A 145 -10.83 -1.89 -11.44
CA GLY A 145 -10.70 -1.50 -10.02
C GLY A 145 -11.14 -2.64 -9.09
N PRO A 146 -10.32 -3.06 -8.10
CA PRO A 146 -10.73 -4.05 -7.12
C PRO A 146 -11.82 -3.53 -6.20
N ALA A 147 -12.79 -4.36 -5.83
CA ALA A 147 -13.74 -4.11 -4.74
C ALA A 147 -13.44 -5.03 -3.54
N GLY A 148 -13.78 -4.62 -2.33
CA GLY A 148 -13.67 -5.37 -1.09
C GLY A 148 -12.24 -5.73 -0.67
N ILE A 149 -12.11 -6.84 0.05
CA ILE A 149 -10.86 -7.26 0.67
C ILE A 149 -10.23 -8.49 -0.03
N THR A 150 -8.96 -8.77 0.28
CA THR A 150 -8.28 -10.05 0.05
C THR A 150 -7.59 -10.54 1.32
N MET A 151 -7.28 -11.84 1.37
CA MET A 151 -6.33 -12.38 2.35
C MET A 151 -5.00 -11.63 2.27
N PRO A 152 -4.26 -11.51 3.38
CA PRO A 152 -2.87 -11.08 3.36
C PRO A 152 -2.03 -11.82 2.32
N LEU A 153 -1.09 -11.11 1.69
CA LEU A 153 -0.15 -11.66 0.70
C LEU A 153 -0.83 -12.18 -0.58
N ALA A 154 -2.05 -11.73 -0.86
CA ALA A 154 -2.70 -12.06 -2.11
C ALA A 154 -1.90 -11.49 -3.30
N ARG A 155 -1.86 -12.23 -4.41
CA ARG A 155 -1.18 -11.80 -5.64
C ARG A 155 -2.07 -10.92 -6.52
N GLY A 156 -2.72 -9.92 -5.91
CA GLY A 156 -3.61 -8.98 -6.60
C GLY A 156 -5.10 -9.29 -6.51
N LYS A 157 -5.91 -8.32 -6.93
CA LYS A 157 -7.36 -8.44 -7.19
C LYS A 157 -7.75 -7.45 -8.28
N GLY A 158 -8.53 -7.88 -9.27
CA GLY A 158 -8.75 -7.05 -10.48
C GLY A 158 -7.41 -6.67 -11.12
N LEU A 159 -7.29 -5.41 -11.53
CA LEU A 159 -6.06 -4.79 -12.03
C LEU A 159 -5.24 -4.08 -10.93
N ASN A 160 -5.58 -4.30 -9.65
CA ASN A 160 -4.64 -4.02 -8.57
C ASN A 160 -3.70 -5.22 -8.41
N GLY A 161 -2.54 -5.11 -9.05
CA GLY A 161 -1.48 -6.10 -9.08
C GLY A 161 -0.50 -6.04 -7.90
N ALA A 162 -0.66 -5.10 -6.97
CA ALA A 162 0.28 -4.88 -5.87
C ALA A 162 0.42 -6.10 -4.94
N ILE A 163 1.63 -6.34 -4.44
CA ILE A 163 1.96 -7.47 -3.56
C ILE A 163 2.53 -6.94 -2.23
N SER A 164 1.92 -7.32 -1.11
CA SER A 164 2.45 -6.99 0.22
C SER A 164 3.88 -7.49 0.41
N GLY A 165 4.76 -6.62 0.93
CA GLY A 165 6.20 -6.89 1.03
C GLY A 165 6.99 -6.75 -0.28
N GLY A 166 6.32 -6.38 -1.37
CA GLY A 166 6.96 -6.14 -2.66
C GLY A 166 8.09 -5.10 -2.59
N VAL A 167 9.12 -5.34 -3.38
CA VAL A 167 10.25 -4.42 -3.59
C VAL A 167 10.35 -4.08 -5.07
N VAL A 168 11.12 -3.06 -5.44
CA VAL A 168 11.24 -2.66 -6.85
C VAL A 168 11.72 -3.80 -7.77
N GLN A 169 12.52 -4.73 -7.25
CA GLN A 169 12.97 -5.94 -7.96
C GLN A 169 11.82 -6.85 -8.39
N THR A 170 10.74 -6.91 -7.60
CA THR A 170 9.60 -7.79 -7.86
C THR A 170 8.55 -7.16 -8.77
N LEU A 171 8.70 -5.87 -9.15
CA LEU A 171 7.75 -5.22 -10.07
C LEU A 171 7.64 -5.95 -11.41
N ASP A 172 8.72 -6.57 -11.88
CA ASP A 172 8.70 -7.32 -13.15
C ASP A 172 7.65 -8.45 -13.14
N GLU A 173 7.47 -9.13 -12.00
CA GLU A 173 6.44 -10.15 -11.84
C GLU A 173 5.02 -9.55 -11.86
N GLU A 174 4.85 -8.37 -11.25
CA GLU A 174 3.57 -7.65 -11.26
C GLU A 174 3.21 -7.18 -12.67
N VAL A 175 4.19 -6.65 -13.42
CA VAL A 175 3.99 -6.26 -14.83
C VAL A 175 3.66 -7.48 -15.69
N THR A 176 4.36 -8.60 -15.51
CA THR A 176 4.08 -9.85 -16.24
C THR A 176 2.65 -10.33 -16.00
N ARG A 177 2.21 -10.33 -14.74
CA ARG A 177 0.83 -10.69 -14.40
C ARG A 177 -0.17 -9.71 -15.00
N LEU A 178 0.12 -8.41 -14.97
CA LEU A 178 -0.74 -7.38 -15.54
C LEU A 178 -0.91 -7.55 -17.05
N VAL A 179 0.18 -7.78 -17.79
CA VAL A 179 0.14 -8.03 -19.24
C VAL A 179 -0.73 -9.26 -19.54
N HIS A 180 -0.55 -10.35 -18.78
CA HIS A 180 -1.39 -11.53 -18.91
C HIS A 180 -2.86 -11.22 -18.59
N GLN A 181 -3.14 -10.45 -17.53
CA GLN A 181 -4.50 -10.06 -17.16
C GLN A 181 -5.19 -9.25 -18.25
N LEU A 182 -4.50 -8.26 -18.84
CA LEU A 182 -5.05 -7.42 -19.91
C LEU A 182 -5.28 -8.18 -21.23
N SER A 183 -4.71 -9.38 -21.37
CA SER A 183 -4.99 -10.26 -22.51
C SER A 183 -6.31 -11.04 -22.37
N HIS A 184 -6.93 -11.07 -21.18
CA HIS A 184 -8.19 -11.75 -20.97
C HIS A 184 -9.36 -11.02 -21.65
N LYS A 185 -10.38 -11.79 -22.05
CA LYS A 185 -11.60 -11.32 -22.72
C LYS A 185 -12.29 -10.14 -22.03
N GLU A 186 -12.17 -10.03 -20.71
CA GLU A 186 -12.74 -8.93 -19.90
C GLU A 186 -12.14 -7.55 -20.25
N TYR A 187 -10.90 -7.50 -20.74
CA TYR A 187 -10.15 -6.28 -21.00
C TYR A 187 -9.77 -6.10 -22.48
N THR A 188 -10.15 -7.02 -23.37
CA THR A 188 -9.78 -6.95 -24.80
C THR A 188 -10.36 -5.73 -25.51
N ASP A 189 -11.50 -5.22 -25.06
CA ASP A 189 -12.15 -4.03 -25.63
C ASP A 189 -11.44 -2.73 -25.27
N ILE A 190 -10.66 -2.72 -24.18
CA ILE A 190 -9.85 -1.57 -23.76
C ILE A 190 -8.37 -1.73 -24.13
N ARG A 191 -8.03 -2.72 -24.98
CA ARG A 191 -6.63 -3.01 -25.34
C ARG A 191 -5.91 -1.78 -25.89
N ASP A 192 -6.57 -1.06 -26.81
CA ASP A 192 -5.99 0.09 -27.49
C ASP A 192 -6.40 1.42 -26.83
N ASP A 193 -7.10 1.39 -25.70
CA ASP A 193 -7.50 2.58 -24.94
C ASP A 193 -6.47 2.99 -23.89
N TRP A 194 -6.54 4.24 -23.44
CA TRP A 194 -5.66 4.76 -22.41
C TRP A 194 -5.94 4.16 -21.04
N LYS A 195 -4.87 3.80 -20.34
CA LYS A 195 -4.91 3.19 -19.00
C LYS A 195 -4.09 4.05 -18.04
N LEU A 196 -4.60 4.26 -16.83
CA LEU A 196 -3.87 4.93 -15.77
C LEU A 196 -3.25 3.87 -14.85
N ILE A 197 -1.91 3.83 -14.78
CA ILE A 197 -1.18 2.93 -13.88
C ILE A 197 -0.52 3.75 -12.79
N THR A 198 -0.95 3.55 -11.55
CA THR A 198 -0.24 4.09 -10.39
C THR A 198 0.83 3.09 -9.93
N VAL A 199 2.07 3.57 -9.85
CA VAL A 199 3.21 2.81 -9.33
C VAL A 199 3.63 3.44 -8.01
N LEU A 200 3.45 2.71 -6.90
CA LEU A 200 3.93 3.11 -5.58
C LEU A 200 4.71 1.94 -4.97
N ILE A 201 6.04 2.05 -4.99
CA ILE A 201 6.97 1.01 -4.57
C ILE A 201 8.20 1.64 -3.94
N GLY A 202 8.79 0.95 -2.96
CA GLY A 202 10.12 1.28 -2.45
C GLY A 202 10.19 1.44 -0.94
N ALA A 203 9.06 1.42 -0.23
CA ALA A 203 9.08 1.46 1.23
C ALA A 203 9.89 0.29 1.79
N ASN A 204 9.66 -0.91 1.25
CA ASN A 204 10.35 -2.12 1.66
C ASN A 204 11.85 -2.10 1.28
N ASN A 205 12.23 -1.51 0.15
CA ASN A 205 13.64 -1.29 -0.20
C ASN A 205 14.34 -0.40 0.84
N LEU A 206 13.71 0.72 1.20
CA LEU A 206 14.24 1.63 2.21
C LEU A 206 14.35 0.97 3.59
N CYS A 207 13.35 0.17 3.98
CA CYS A 207 13.37 -0.58 5.22
C CYS A 207 14.45 -1.68 5.25
N GLY A 208 14.78 -2.26 4.08
CA GLY A 208 15.87 -3.22 3.93
C GLY A 208 17.27 -2.63 4.17
N LEU A 209 17.48 -1.33 3.95
CA LEU A 209 18.79 -0.68 4.12
C LEU A 209 19.32 -0.78 5.56
N CYS A 210 18.43 -0.71 6.55
CA CYS A 210 18.82 -0.81 7.96
C CYS A 210 18.64 -2.22 8.52
N ALA A 211 18.41 -3.22 7.66
CA ALA A 211 18.52 -4.61 8.08
C ALA A 211 19.98 -4.95 8.41
N ALA A 212 20.18 -5.97 9.24
CA ALA A 212 21.53 -6.40 9.59
C ALA A 212 22.34 -6.74 8.31
N PRO A 213 23.63 -6.34 8.21
CA PRO A 213 24.45 -6.57 7.01
C PRO A 213 24.52 -8.03 6.55
N SER A 214 24.34 -8.97 7.48
CA SER A 214 24.30 -10.42 7.22
C SER A 214 23.12 -10.89 6.37
N THR A 215 22.15 -10.02 6.06
CA THR A 215 20.96 -10.37 5.29
C THR A 215 21.11 -10.19 3.78
N GLY A 216 22.18 -9.53 3.30
CA GLY A 216 22.36 -9.22 1.86
C GLY A 216 21.35 -8.21 1.28
N LEU A 217 20.38 -7.77 2.08
CA LEU A 217 19.37 -6.76 1.75
C LEU A 217 19.93 -5.36 1.45
N PRO A 218 21.06 -4.89 2.04
CA PRO A 218 21.58 -3.56 1.76
C PRO A 218 22.02 -3.34 0.30
N ASP A 219 22.64 -4.34 -0.34
CA ASP A 219 23.12 -4.22 -1.73
C ASP A 219 21.98 -4.10 -2.74
N GLN A 220 20.84 -4.75 -2.46
CA GLN A 220 19.63 -4.65 -3.26
C GLN A 220 18.83 -3.37 -3.02
N ALA A 221 19.19 -2.59 -2.00
CA ALA A 221 18.49 -1.36 -1.67
C ALA A 221 19.27 -0.09 -2.08
N THR A 222 20.36 -0.23 -2.84
CA THR A 222 21.11 0.91 -3.41
C THR A 222 20.27 1.73 -4.39
N ALA A 223 20.61 3.02 -4.55
CA ALA A 223 19.90 3.91 -5.46
C ALA A 223 20.00 3.44 -6.92
N ASP A 224 21.17 2.95 -7.34
CA ASP A 224 21.39 2.46 -8.70
C ASP A 224 20.59 1.19 -8.99
N ALA A 225 20.55 0.23 -8.04
CA ALA A 225 19.72 -0.96 -8.18
C ALA A 225 18.24 -0.59 -8.26
N PHE A 226 17.79 0.36 -7.41
CA PHE A 226 16.42 0.84 -7.42
C PHE A 226 16.06 1.49 -8.76
N GLU A 227 16.91 2.39 -9.28
CA GLU A 227 16.73 3.01 -10.58
C GLU A 227 16.65 1.98 -11.69
N HIS A 228 17.57 1.03 -11.71
CA HIS A 228 17.67 0.00 -12.74
C HIS A 228 16.38 -0.81 -12.85
N HIS A 229 15.90 -1.38 -11.73
CA HIS A 229 14.69 -2.19 -11.73
C HIS A 229 13.42 -1.38 -12.01
N LEU A 230 13.34 -0.14 -11.49
CA LEU A 230 12.21 0.74 -11.78
C LEU A 230 12.16 1.04 -13.28
N ARG A 231 13.29 1.42 -13.89
CA ARG A 231 13.40 1.70 -15.33
C ARG A 231 13.00 0.50 -16.18
N LEU A 232 13.41 -0.71 -15.80
CA LEU A 232 13.01 -1.94 -16.50
C LEU A 232 11.49 -2.14 -16.47
N ALA A 233 10.88 -2.07 -15.29
CA ALA A 233 9.42 -2.22 -15.16
C ALA A 233 8.67 -1.15 -15.97
N LEU A 234 9.11 0.10 -15.88
CA LEU A 234 8.60 1.23 -16.63
C LEU A 234 8.68 1.01 -18.15
N GLU A 235 9.83 0.59 -18.69
CA GLU A 235 9.98 0.29 -20.11
C GLU A 235 9.08 -0.86 -20.57
N ARG A 236 8.90 -1.89 -19.73
CA ARG A 236 7.96 -2.98 -20.02
C ARG A 236 6.52 -2.51 -20.07
N LEU A 237 6.07 -1.68 -19.13
CA LEU A 237 4.74 -1.07 -19.17
C LEU A 237 4.54 -0.32 -20.49
N ARG A 238 5.55 0.46 -20.92
CA ARG A 238 5.52 1.17 -22.21
C ARG A 238 5.38 0.21 -23.39
N ILE A 239 6.21 -0.82 -23.46
CA ILE A 239 6.29 -1.68 -24.65
C ILE A 239 5.13 -2.67 -24.73
N GLU A 240 4.72 -3.26 -23.61
CA GLU A 240 3.81 -4.42 -23.58
C GLU A 240 2.35 -4.05 -23.35
N ILE A 241 2.06 -2.91 -22.70
CA ILE A 241 0.66 -2.51 -22.39
C ILE A 241 0.10 -1.50 -23.41
N GLY A 242 0.96 -0.66 -24.02
CA GLY A 242 0.54 0.36 -24.97
C GLY A 242 0.09 1.65 -24.29
N HIS A 243 -0.99 2.27 -24.77
CA HIS A 243 -1.50 3.57 -24.31
C HIS A 243 -1.68 3.63 -22.78
N THR A 244 -0.67 4.17 -22.11
CA THR A 244 -0.56 4.16 -20.66
C THR A 244 -0.09 5.52 -20.17
N PHE A 245 -0.83 6.07 -19.21
CA PHE A 245 -0.34 7.16 -18.36
C PHE A 245 0.17 6.53 -17.06
N VAL A 246 1.47 6.66 -16.80
CA VAL A 246 2.07 6.16 -15.55
C VAL A 246 2.13 7.28 -14.53
N ASN A 247 1.37 7.13 -13.45
CA ASN A 247 1.49 7.95 -12.25
C ASN A 247 2.52 7.30 -11.30
N LEU A 248 3.79 7.65 -11.47
CA LEU A 248 4.86 7.19 -10.59
C LEU A 248 4.87 8.04 -9.31
N MET A 249 4.52 7.42 -8.18
CA MET A 249 4.45 8.11 -6.91
C MET A 249 5.80 8.16 -6.23
N ALA A 250 6.17 9.37 -5.80
CA ALA A 250 7.39 9.60 -5.04
C ALA A 250 7.28 9.01 -3.63
N MET A 251 8.37 8.41 -3.15
CA MET A 251 8.42 7.86 -1.80
C MET A 251 8.31 8.98 -0.74
N PHE A 252 7.37 8.79 0.18
CA PHE A 252 7.30 9.62 1.39
C PHE A 252 8.44 9.26 2.36
N SER A 253 8.68 10.13 3.32
CA SER A 253 9.65 9.83 4.39
C SER A 253 9.04 8.79 5.32
N VAL A 254 9.56 7.56 5.30
CA VAL A 254 9.06 6.46 6.15
C VAL A 254 9.11 6.83 7.63
N SER A 255 10.08 7.66 8.04
CA SER A 255 10.20 8.20 9.40
C SER A 255 8.95 8.93 9.90
N VAL A 256 8.14 9.54 9.01
CA VAL A 256 6.89 10.22 9.39
C VAL A 256 5.87 9.25 9.99
N VAL A 257 5.93 7.97 9.63
CA VAL A 257 5.05 6.93 10.22
C VAL A 257 5.35 6.75 11.70
N TYR A 258 6.63 6.82 12.09
CA TYR A 258 7.02 6.76 13.51
C TYR A 258 6.49 7.96 14.29
N ASP A 259 6.60 9.16 13.72
CA ASP A 259 6.08 10.38 14.35
C ASP A 259 4.54 10.34 14.47
N ALA A 260 3.86 9.82 13.45
CA ALA A 260 2.41 9.65 13.43
C ALA A 260 1.90 8.59 14.42
N ALA A 261 2.72 7.61 14.77
CA ALA A 261 2.38 6.60 15.75
C ALA A 261 2.38 7.13 17.19
N ARG A 262 3.05 8.27 17.45
CA ARG A 262 3.22 8.79 18.81
C ARG A 262 1.91 9.22 19.44
N GLY A 263 1.77 8.93 20.73
CA GLY A 263 0.58 9.23 21.51
C GLY A 263 -0.55 8.23 21.35
N GLU A 264 -0.40 7.20 20.52
CA GLU A 264 -1.34 6.09 20.42
C GLU A 264 -0.68 4.77 20.82
N GLN A 265 -1.13 4.19 21.93
CA GLN A 265 -0.44 3.07 22.60
C GLN A 265 -0.26 1.85 21.69
N TYR A 266 -1.28 1.52 20.89
CA TYR A 266 -1.21 0.41 19.94
C TYR A 266 -0.16 0.68 18.85
N CYS A 267 -0.15 1.88 18.28
CA CYS A 267 0.77 2.26 17.23
C CYS A 267 2.22 2.35 17.74
N GLU A 268 2.44 2.95 18.92
CA GLU A 268 3.76 3.00 19.56
C GLU A 268 4.29 1.59 19.83
N PHE A 269 3.43 0.70 20.33
CA PHE A 269 3.81 -0.69 20.58
C PHE A 269 4.22 -1.40 19.30
N LEU A 270 3.45 -1.29 18.20
CA LEU A 270 3.81 -1.89 16.91
C LEU A 270 5.07 -1.26 16.31
N MET A 271 5.30 0.03 16.53
CA MET A 271 6.47 0.74 16.01
C MET A 271 7.73 0.50 16.84
N ASP A 272 7.65 -0.19 17.98
CA ASP A 272 8.83 -0.70 18.68
C ASP A 272 9.37 -1.95 17.98
N LYS A 273 10.63 -1.87 17.54
CA LYS A 273 11.37 -2.94 16.87
C LYS A 273 11.39 -4.26 17.67
N SER A 274 11.29 -4.18 18.99
CA SER A 274 11.28 -5.33 19.91
C SER A 274 9.97 -6.12 19.85
N ASN A 275 8.88 -5.44 19.49
CA ASN A 275 7.53 -6.02 19.44
C ASN A 275 7.16 -6.46 18.03
N MET A 276 7.51 -5.65 17.03
CA MET A 276 7.29 -5.97 15.64
C MET A 276 8.42 -5.42 14.79
N TYR A 277 9.11 -6.30 14.07
CA TYR A 277 10.12 -5.89 13.10
C TYR A 277 9.40 -5.56 11.79
N ILE A 278 9.42 -4.29 11.37
CA ILE A 278 8.78 -3.83 10.13
C ILE A 278 9.78 -3.03 9.30
N CYS A 279 10.33 -1.97 9.90
CA CYS A 279 11.20 -1.03 9.22
C CYS A 279 12.27 -0.52 10.19
N PRO A 280 13.42 -1.20 10.28
CA PRO A 280 14.42 -0.94 11.32
C PRO A 280 14.89 0.52 11.37
N CYS A 281 15.02 1.20 10.23
CA CYS A 281 15.42 2.61 10.21
C CYS A 281 14.39 3.52 10.88
N ALA A 282 13.10 3.27 10.64
CA ALA A 282 12.01 4.08 11.21
C ALA A 282 11.83 3.80 12.71
N GLN A 283 12.16 2.57 13.13
CA GLN A 283 12.08 2.10 14.52
C GLN A 283 13.40 2.31 15.29
N GLY A 284 14.43 2.88 14.64
CA GLY A 284 15.79 3.06 15.16
C GLY A 284 15.99 4.36 15.95
N THR A 285 17.23 4.87 15.97
CA THR A 285 17.53 6.19 16.57
C THR A 285 17.11 7.34 15.64
N ASP A 286 17.19 8.58 16.12
CA ASP A 286 16.95 9.75 15.27
C ASP A 286 17.97 9.87 14.14
N GLU A 287 19.21 9.39 14.36
CA GLU A 287 20.22 9.27 13.31
C GLU A 287 19.81 8.25 12.24
N ASP A 288 19.30 7.08 12.64
CA ASP A 288 18.81 6.05 11.70
C ASP A 288 17.65 6.60 10.85
N ARG A 289 16.68 7.27 11.51
CA ARG A 289 15.55 7.93 10.86
C ARG A 289 15.97 9.05 9.92
N ARG A 290 17.04 9.78 10.23
CA ARG A 290 17.60 10.81 9.36
C ARG A 290 18.37 10.22 8.19
N GLY A 291 19.07 9.10 8.38
CA GLY A 291 19.79 8.37 7.35
C GLY A 291 18.88 7.89 6.23
N ILE A 292 17.79 7.19 6.56
CA ILE A 292 16.79 6.73 5.57
C ILE A 292 16.13 7.92 4.83
N TYR A 293 15.88 9.04 5.52
CA TYR A 293 15.34 10.24 4.88
C TYR A 293 16.30 10.84 3.84
N LEU A 294 17.59 10.91 4.17
CA LEU A 294 18.61 11.40 3.24
C LEU A 294 18.79 10.45 2.05
N PHE A 295 18.75 9.14 2.28
CA PHE A 295 18.78 8.15 1.20
C PHE A 295 17.57 8.29 0.27
N ALA A 296 16.36 8.37 0.82
CA ALA A 296 15.14 8.62 0.03
C ALA A 296 15.26 9.94 -0.76
N LYS A 297 15.92 10.97 -0.21
CA LYS A 297 16.24 12.20 -0.94
C LYS A 297 17.25 12.03 -2.08
N CYS A 298 18.15 11.06 -2.04
CA CYS A 298 19.05 10.76 -3.15
C CYS A 298 18.33 10.02 -4.29
N VAL A 299 17.30 9.24 -3.95
CA VAL A 299 16.42 8.57 -4.94
C VAL A 299 15.38 9.54 -5.51
N LYS A 300 14.92 10.53 -4.74
CA LYS A 300 13.95 11.55 -5.20
C LYS A 300 14.31 12.26 -6.51
N PRO A 301 15.56 12.64 -6.81
CA PRO A 301 15.95 13.15 -8.12
C PRO A 301 15.63 12.21 -9.27
N LEU A 302 15.65 10.88 -9.07
CA LEU A 302 15.26 9.90 -10.07
C LEU A 302 13.75 9.93 -10.31
N GLU A 303 12.96 10.05 -9.24
CA GLU A 303 11.50 10.29 -9.31
C GLU A 303 11.17 11.68 -9.87
N ARG A 304 12.03 12.69 -9.67
CA ARG A 304 11.83 14.06 -10.14
C ARG A 304 12.27 14.26 -11.60
N HIS A 305 13.32 13.57 -12.04
CA HIS A 305 13.64 13.43 -13.46
C HIS A 305 12.63 12.53 -14.18
N SER A 306 11.96 11.60 -13.49
CA SER A 306 10.76 10.94 -14.04
C SER A 306 9.55 11.88 -14.09
N SER A 307 9.39 12.79 -13.12
CA SER A 307 8.31 13.80 -13.08
C SER A 307 8.40 14.79 -14.24
N ASN A 308 9.61 15.10 -14.71
CA ASN A 308 9.82 15.99 -15.86
C ASN A 308 10.07 15.24 -17.18
N HIS A 309 10.49 13.97 -17.18
CA HIS A 309 10.90 13.27 -18.40
C HIS A 309 10.49 11.80 -18.57
N PHE A 310 9.70 11.20 -17.69
CA PHE A 310 9.11 9.87 -17.93
C PHE A 310 7.61 9.84 -17.72
N VAL A 311 6.91 10.65 -18.52
CA VAL A 311 5.70 10.14 -19.13
C VAL A 311 6.16 9.13 -20.17
N LEU A 312 6.00 7.83 -19.92
CA LEU A 312 6.40 6.81 -20.89
C LEU A 312 5.37 6.74 -22.01
N TYR A 313 5.74 7.31 -23.16
CA TYR A 313 4.92 7.31 -24.36
C TYR A 313 4.97 5.94 -25.04
N SER A 314 3.83 5.25 -25.08
CA SER A 314 3.61 4.19 -26.06
C SER A 314 2.41 4.57 -26.91
N GLY A 315 2.69 5.33 -27.95
CA GLY A 315 1.81 5.47 -29.11
C GLY A 315 2.66 5.13 -30.33
N ARG A 316 2.39 3.98 -30.94
CA ARG A 316 2.64 3.81 -32.38
C ARG A 316 1.34 4.05 -33.11
#